data_AF-A0A969RTM1-F1
#
_entry.id   AF-A0A969RTM1-F1
#
_cell.length_a   1.000
_cell.length_b   1.000
_cell.length_c   1.000
_cell.angle_alpha   90.00
_cell.angle_beta   90.00
_cell.angle_gamma   90.00
#
_symmetry.space_group_name_H-M   'P 1'
#
loop_
_entity.id
_entity.type
_entity.pdbx_description
1 polymer ?
#
loop_
_entity_poly.entity_id
_entity_poly.type
_entity_poly.pdbx_seq_one_letter_code
_entity_poly.pdbx_strand_id
1 'polypeptide(L)'
;MGDIESLRQALEENYADLLESFNKVLDKYSLSDLEVTGLKLGVIDDQTEVKEASILREFNKILKEYELEKLYISSFTLVQRSGREGICQIKVNGPRITVECSR
;
A
#
# COMPACT_ATOMS: atom_id res chain seq x y z
N MET A 1 -3.01 20.55 14.05
CA MET A 1 -4.15 20.31 13.13
C MET A 1 -3.81 20.56 11.67
N GLY A 2 -2.85 21.43 11.31
CA GLY A 2 -2.48 21.66 9.89
C GLY A 2 -1.67 20.55 9.19
N ASP A 3 -1.04 19.64 9.93
CA ASP A 3 -0.13 18.62 9.36
C ASP A 3 -0.86 17.49 8.61
N ILE A 4 -2.06 17.09 9.07
CA ILE A 4 -2.81 15.95 8.51
C ILE A 4 -3.53 16.34 7.21
N GLU A 5 -4.03 17.56 7.13
CA GLU A 5 -4.76 18.04 5.95
C GLU A 5 -3.82 18.22 4.76
N SER A 6 -2.61 18.73 5.00
CA SER A 6 -1.54 18.80 3.98
C SER A 6 -1.07 17.41 3.51
N LEU A 7 -0.91 16.44 4.42
CA LEU A 7 -0.59 15.06 4.05
C LEU A 7 -1.68 14.41 3.20
N ARG A 8 -2.94 14.67 3.52
CA ARG A 8 -4.08 14.17 2.75
C ARG A 8 -4.13 14.77 1.35
N GLN A 9 -3.89 16.07 1.24
CA GLN A 9 -3.84 16.74 -0.05
C GLN A 9 -2.69 16.22 -0.92
N ALA A 10 -1.49 16.10 -0.35
CA ALA A 10 -0.34 15.52 -1.05
C ALA A 10 -0.61 14.08 -1.51
N LEU A 11 -1.31 13.28 -0.70
CA LEU A 11 -1.74 11.94 -1.10
C LEU A 11 -2.73 11.97 -2.27
N GLU A 12 -3.74 12.84 -2.22
CA GLU A 12 -4.76 12.97 -3.27
C GLU A 12 -4.13 13.44 -4.61
N GLU A 13 -3.19 14.40 -4.56
CA GLU A 13 -2.48 14.92 -5.72
C GLU A 13 -1.57 13.87 -6.39
N ASN A 14 -0.93 13.01 -5.58
CA ASN A 14 0.01 12.01 -6.07
C ASN A 14 -0.60 10.60 -6.19
N TYR A 15 -1.91 10.44 -5.96
CA TYR A 15 -2.53 9.12 -5.78
C TYR A 15 -2.34 8.20 -6.99
N ALA A 16 -2.50 8.72 -8.20
CA ALA A 16 -2.35 7.94 -9.43
C ALA A 16 -0.92 7.43 -9.61
N ASP A 17 0.08 8.31 -9.41
CA ASP A 17 1.49 7.97 -9.55
C ASP A 17 1.98 7.02 -8.44
N LEU A 18 1.42 7.18 -7.24
CA LEU A 18 1.61 6.24 -6.12
C LEU A 18 1.10 4.85 -6.47
N LEU A 19 -0.11 4.73 -7.01
CA LEU A 19 -0.66 3.45 -7.44
C LEU A 19 0.18 2.81 -8.55
N GLU A 20 0.67 3.60 -9.52
CA GLU A 20 1.58 3.10 -10.56
C GLU A 20 2.88 2.55 -9.94
N SER A 21 3.46 3.28 -9.00
CA SER A 21 4.68 2.88 -8.29
C SER A 21 4.46 1.61 -7.45
N PHE A 22 3.31 1.48 -6.79
CA PHE A 22 2.96 0.25 -6.06
C PHE A 22 2.77 -0.94 -7.01
N ASN A 23 2.16 -0.73 -8.18
CA ASN A 23 2.00 -1.77 -9.17
C ASN A 23 3.35 -2.28 -9.71
N LYS A 24 4.36 -1.41 -9.87
CA LYS A 24 5.73 -1.82 -10.22
C LYS A 24 6.38 -2.69 -9.13
N VAL A 25 6.03 -2.47 -7.87
CA VAL A 25 6.49 -3.34 -6.78
C VAL A 25 5.80 -4.70 -6.87
N LEU A 26 4.51 -4.79 -7.20
CA LEU A 26 3.82 -6.08 -7.38
C LEU A 26 4.53 -6.99 -8.39
N ASP A 27 5.06 -6.43 -9.48
CA ASP A 27 5.82 -7.16 -10.49
C ASP A 27 7.04 -7.89 -9.90
N LYS A 28 7.73 -7.27 -8.92
CA LYS A 28 8.89 -7.88 -8.23
C LYS A 28 8.51 -9.11 -7.38
N TYR A 29 7.25 -9.20 -6.97
CA TYR A 29 6.71 -10.29 -6.15
C TYR A 29 5.93 -11.32 -6.99
N SER A 30 6.05 -11.28 -8.32
CA SER A 30 5.28 -12.15 -9.23
C SER A 30 3.76 -11.98 -9.09
N LEU A 31 3.32 -10.76 -8.77
CA LEU A 31 1.90 -10.38 -8.64
C LEU A 31 1.47 -9.45 -9.79
N SER A 32 2.09 -9.55 -10.96
CA SER A 32 1.87 -8.67 -12.13
C SER A 32 0.46 -8.70 -12.72
N ASP A 33 -0.30 -9.75 -12.43
CA ASP A 33 -1.71 -9.90 -12.83
C ASP A 33 -2.67 -9.13 -11.91
N LEU A 34 -2.14 -8.58 -10.82
CA LEU A 34 -2.87 -7.81 -9.83
C LEU A 34 -2.56 -6.33 -9.94
N GLU A 35 -3.46 -5.50 -9.43
CA GLU A 35 -3.27 -4.07 -9.27
C GLU A 35 -3.73 -3.61 -7.89
N VAL A 36 -3.04 -2.63 -7.32
CA VAL A 36 -3.48 -1.94 -6.11
C VAL A 36 -4.60 -0.98 -6.47
N THR A 37 -5.77 -1.16 -5.86
CA THR A 37 -6.94 -0.30 -6.08
C THR A 37 -7.34 0.51 -4.85
N GLY A 38 -6.84 0.12 -3.68
CA GLY A 38 -7.15 0.80 -2.42
C GLY A 38 -6.03 0.66 -1.40
N LEU A 39 -5.91 1.68 -0.56
CA LEU A 39 -4.88 1.80 0.47
C LEU A 39 -5.55 2.20 1.79
N LYS A 40 -5.05 1.66 2.90
CA LYS A 40 -5.32 2.20 4.24
C LYS A 40 -4.02 2.66 4.86
N LEU A 41 -3.99 3.93 5.24
CA LEU A 41 -2.83 4.58 5.83
C LEU A 41 -2.98 4.68 7.34
N GLY A 42 -1.88 4.46 8.05
CA GLY A 42 -1.72 4.88 9.44
C GLY A 42 -0.76 6.07 9.50
N VAL A 43 -0.79 6.78 10.63
CA VAL A 43 0.17 7.85 10.93
C VAL A 43 1.26 7.26 11.83
N ILE A 44 2.52 7.53 11.52
CA ILE A 44 3.66 7.14 12.35
C ILE A 44 3.75 8.10 13.54
N ASP A 45 3.73 7.56 14.75
CA ASP A 45 4.04 8.26 16.00
C ASP A 45 5.22 7.60 16.74
N ASP A 46 5.63 8.21 17.85
CA ASP A 46 6.77 7.78 18.67
C ASP A 46 6.62 6.35 19.24
N GLN A 47 5.43 5.75 19.16
CA GLN A 47 5.11 4.41 19.64
C GLN A 47 4.87 3.40 18.51
N THR A 48 4.90 3.85 17.25
CA THR A 48 4.58 3.01 16.10
C THR A 48 5.77 2.12 15.71
N GLU A 49 5.76 0.87 16.17
CA GLU A 49 6.71 -0.15 15.71
C GLU A 49 6.19 -0.80 14.40
N VAL A 50 6.64 -0.26 13.26
CA VAL A 50 6.25 -0.75 11.93
C VAL A 50 6.95 -2.09 11.60
N LYS A 51 6.40 -3.20 12.10
CA LYS A 51 6.83 -4.56 11.75
C LYS A 51 6.10 -5.07 10.53
N GLU A 52 6.73 -4.92 9.38
CA GLU A 52 6.08 -5.19 8.09
C GLU A 52 6.76 -6.28 7.26
N ALA A 53 5.92 -6.96 6.48
CA ALA A 53 6.35 -7.81 5.38
C ALA A 53 7.08 -7.00 4.30
N SER A 54 7.93 -7.66 3.52
CA SER A 54 8.82 -7.01 2.56
C SER A 54 8.09 -6.10 1.56
N ILE A 55 6.90 -6.50 1.10
CA ILE A 55 6.12 -5.71 0.14
C ILE A 55 5.63 -4.38 0.73
N LEU A 56 5.18 -4.38 1.99
CA LEU A 56 4.73 -3.17 2.68
C LEU A 56 5.91 -2.22 2.95
N ARG A 57 7.10 -2.77 3.25
CA ARG A 57 8.31 -1.95 3.36
C ARG A 57 8.66 -1.24 2.07
N GLU A 58 8.45 -1.89 0.91
CA GLU A 58 8.66 -1.24 -0.38
C GLU A 58 7.60 -0.17 -0.66
N PHE A 59 6.34 -0.41 -0.34
CA PHE A 59 5.31 0.63 -0.45
C PHE A 59 5.59 1.81 0.48
N ASN A 60 6.04 1.57 1.71
CA ASN A 60 6.42 2.64 2.63
C ASN A 60 7.67 3.41 2.19
N LYS A 61 8.59 2.78 1.45
CA LYS A 61 9.69 3.51 0.81
C LYS A 61 9.16 4.45 -0.27
N ILE A 62 8.21 3.99 -1.08
CA ILE A 62 7.55 4.83 -2.08
C ILE A 62 6.87 6.02 -1.39
N LEU A 63 6.12 5.84 -0.29
CA LEU A 63 5.55 6.99 0.44
C LEU A 63 6.60 8.04 0.83
N LYS A 64 7.80 7.62 1.26
CA LYS A 64 8.90 8.54 1.60
C LYS A 64 9.45 9.28 0.39
N GLU A 65 9.43 8.67 -0.80
CA GLU A 65 9.84 9.33 -2.05
C GLU A 65 8.88 10.46 -2.45
N TYR A 66 7.64 10.42 -1.96
CA TYR A 66 6.60 11.43 -2.17
C TYR A 66 6.42 12.37 -0.95
N GLU A 67 7.42 12.46 -0.05
CA GLU A 67 7.37 13.31 1.15
C GLU A 67 6.19 12.98 2.12
N LEU A 68 5.73 11.73 2.09
CA LEU A 68 4.68 11.20 2.97
C LEU A 68 5.26 10.33 4.10
N GLU A 69 6.49 10.62 4.58
CA GLU A 69 7.20 9.79 5.57
C GLU A 69 6.51 9.68 6.93
N LYS A 70 5.55 10.57 7.22
CA LYS A 70 4.69 10.49 8.42
C LYS A 70 3.57 9.47 8.29
N LEU A 71 3.38 8.89 7.10
CA LEU A 71 2.38 7.88 6.81
C LEU A 71 3.02 6.51 6.60
N TYR A 72 2.26 5.47 6.90
CA TYR A 72 2.61 4.10 6.54
C TYR A 72 1.40 3.34 6.00
N ILE A 73 1.63 2.37 5.12
CA ILE A 73 0.61 1.46 4.60
C ILE A 73 0.28 0.42 5.66
N SER A 74 -0.89 0.55 6.29
CA SER A 74 -1.41 -0.46 7.22
C SER A 74 -2.00 -1.67 6.50
N SER A 75 -2.63 -1.45 5.34
CA SER A 75 -3.15 -2.50 4.45
C SER A 75 -3.44 -1.94 3.06
N PHE A 76 -3.61 -2.83 2.08
CA PHE A 76 -3.94 -2.48 0.71
C PHE A 76 -4.85 -3.54 0.10
N THR A 77 -5.61 -3.15 -0.91
CA THR A 77 -6.53 -4.01 -1.67
C THR A 77 -5.93 -4.30 -3.04
N LEU A 78 -5.95 -5.58 -3.44
CA LEU A 78 -5.58 -6.01 -4.78
C LEU A 78 -6.80 -6.50 -5.57
N VAL A 79 -6.82 -6.18 -6.87
CA VAL A 79 -7.80 -6.68 -7.84
C VAL A 79 -7.06 -7.29 -9.02
N GLN A 80 -7.65 -8.31 -9.66
CA GLN A 80 -7.07 -8.93 -10.85
C GLN A 80 -7.36 -8.09 -12.11
N ARG A 81 -6.32 -7.76 -12.88
CA ARG A 81 -6.43 -6.93 -14.11
C ARG A 81 -7.28 -7.55 -15.22
N SER A 82 -7.54 -8.85 -15.16
CA SER A 82 -8.26 -9.60 -16.20
C SER A 82 -9.75 -9.25 -16.35
N GLY A 83 -10.30 -8.34 -15.52
CA GLY A 83 -11.72 -7.98 -15.52
C GLY A 83 -12.65 -9.03 -14.88
N ARG A 84 -12.08 -10.15 -14.37
CA ARG A 84 -12.77 -11.05 -13.45
C ARG A 84 -12.57 -10.50 -12.05
N GLU A 85 -13.63 -9.95 -11.46
CA GLU A 85 -13.63 -9.48 -10.08
C GLU A 85 -13.42 -10.69 -9.16
N GLY A 86 -12.20 -10.81 -8.62
CA GLY A 86 -11.89 -11.66 -7.47
C GLY A 86 -11.38 -10.74 -6.38
N ILE A 87 -11.99 -10.78 -5.20
CA ILE A 87 -11.51 -10.01 -4.06
C ILE A 87 -10.38 -10.80 -3.43
N CYS A 88 -9.15 -10.30 -3.55
CA CYS A 88 -8.02 -10.84 -2.80
C CYS A 88 -7.85 -10.03 -1.52
N GLN A 89 -8.19 -10.63 -0.38
CA GLN A 89 -7.85 -10.09 0.92
C GLN A 89 -6.41 -10.43 1.24
N ILE A 90 -5.59 -9.40 1.41
CA ILE A 90 -4.21 -9.56 1.88
C ILE A 90 -4.18 -9.30 3.37
N LYS A 91 -3.80 -10.33 4.13
CA LYS A 91 -3.52 -10.22 5.55
C LYS A 91 -2.02 -10.30 5.77
N VAL A 92 -1.45 -9.25 6.35
CA VAL A 92 -0.05 -9.21 6.75
C VAL A 92 0.07 -9.58 8.22
N ASN A 93 0.74 -10.70 8.52
CA ASN A 93 1.01 -11.17 9.88
C ASN A 93 2.53 -11.19 10.11
N GLY A 94 3.10 -10.04 10.49
CA GLY A 94 4.54 -9.87 10.63
C GLY A 94 5.27 -10.07 9.28
N PRO A 95 6.24 -10.99 9.17
CA PRO A 95 6.96 -11.23 7.91
C PRO A 95 6.14 -12.02 6.87
N ARG A 96 4.96 -12.57 7.24
CA ARG A 96 4.15 -13.41 6.36
C ARG A 96 3.03 -12.60 5.72
N ILE A 97 2.86 -12.82 4.42
CA ILE A 97 1.73 -12.31 3.64
C ILE A 97 0.82 -13.51 3.36
N THR A 98 -0.44 -13.41 3.78
CA THR A 98 -1.49 -14.36 3.39
C THR A 98 -2.37 -13.67 2.35
N VAL A 99 -2.52 -14.30 1.19
CA VAL A 99 -3.38 -13.81 0.11
C VAL A 99 -4.55 -14.77 0.01
N GLU A 100 -5.75 -14.32 0.39
CA GLU A 100 -6.99 -15.07 0.29
C GLU A 100 -7.83 -14.46 -0.83
N CYS A 101 -7.92 -15.16 -1.96
CA CYS A 101 -8.74 -14.73 -3.08
C CYS A 101 -10.07 -15.48 -3.08
N SER A 102 -11.18 -14.78 -2.89
CA SER A 102 -12.51 -15.32 -3.12
C SER A 102 -12.87 -15.22 -4.61
N ARG A 103 -13.41 -16.32 -5.15
CA ARG A 103 -13.96 -16.38 -6.51
C ARG A 103 -15.31 -15.71 -6.60
#